data_AF-A0A9E4CKL8-F1
#
_entry.id   AF-A0A9E4CKL8-F1
#
_cell.length_a   1.000
_cell.length_b   1.000
_cell.length_c   1.000
_cell.angle_alpha   90.00
_cell.angle_beta   90.00
_cell.angle_gamma   90.00
#
_symmetry.space_group_name_H-M   'P 1'
#
loop_
_entity.id
_entity.type
_entity.pdbx_description
1 polymer ?
#
loop_
_entity_poly.entity_id
_entity_poly.type
_entity_poly.pdbx_seq_one_letter_code
_entity_poly.pdbx_strand_id
1 'polypeptide(L)'
;MLPPIAQLKRALLIVWLIVSTITLLTIFLPFVLPESTISRITPDCEWKVKYQKSCALCGMTSGFIHVARGEFSRASASNRFSPFLFAFF
;
A
#
# COMPACT_ATOMS: atom_id res chain seq x y z
N MET A 1 10.14 3.98 39.93
CA MET A 1 9.65 2.85 39.11
C MET A 1 8.29 3.24 38.53
N LEU A 2 8.15 3.33 37.20
CA LEU A 2 6.82 3.55 36.62
C LEU A 2 5.96 2.29 36.83
N PRO A 3 4.67 2.43 37.15
CA PRO A 3 3.77 1.29 37.28
C PRO A 3 3.73 0.51 35.95
N PRO A 4 3.61 -0.83 35.98
CA PRO A 4 3.68 -1.68 34.78
C PRO A 4 2.75 -1.20 33.64
N ILE A 5 1.57 -0.71 34.00
CA ILE A 5 0.56 -0.23 33.04
C ILE A 5 0.99 1.06 32.31
N ALA A 6 1.78 1.93 32.95
CA ALA A 6 2.30 3.14 32.33
C ALA A 6 3.41 2.82 31.31
N GLN A 7 4.19 1.76 31.56
CA GLN A 7 5.19 1.27 30.60
C GLN A 7 4.52 0.66 29.37
N LEU A 8 3.48 -0.16 29.57
CA LEU A 8 2.69 -0.73 28.48
C LEU A 8 2.04 0.36 27.61
N LYS A 9 1.42 1.38 28.22
CA LYS A 9 0.82 2.50 27.48
C LYS A 9 1.86 3.26 26.63
N ARG A 10 3.07 3.49 27.17
CA ARG A 10 4.14 4.14 26.41
C ARG A 10 4.63 3.29 25.24
N ALA A 11 4.83 1.99 25.47
CA ALA A 11 5.21 1.08 24.39
C ALA A 11 4.15 1.05 23.29
N LEU A 12 2.87 0.93 23.66
CA LEU A 12 1.76 0.94 22.71
C LEU A 12 1.68 2.26 21.94
N LEU A 13 1.89 3.40 22.61
CA LEU A 13 1.92 4.71 21.97
C LEU A 13 3.06 4.82 20.94
N ILE A 14 4.25 4.34 21.28
CA ILE A 14 5.41 4.36 20.36
C ILE A 14 5.11 3.49 19.13
N VAL A 15 4.61 2.26 19.33
CA VAL A 15 4.23 1.37 18.22
C VAL A 15 3.14 2.03 17.37
N TRP A 16 2.12 2.60 18.01
CA TRP A 16 1.04 3.30 17.33
C TRP A 16 1.57 4.46 16.47
N LEU A 17 2.48 5.27 17.00
CA LEU A 17 3.10 6.38 16.26
C LEU A 17 3.93 5.89 15.08
N ILE A 18 4.75 4.85 15.27
CA ILE A 18 5.58 4.29 14.20
C ILE A 18 4.70 3.74 13.08
N VAL A 19 3.72 2.89 13.42
CA VAL A 19 2.81 2.29 12.43
C VAL A 19 2.02 3.38 11.71
N SER A 20 1.44 4.34 12.44
CA SER A 20 0.69 5.45 11.84
C SER A 20 1.55 6.28 10.88
N THR A 21 2.80 6.56 11.27
CA THR A 21 3.73 7.33 10.43
C THR A 21 4.07 6.58 9.14
N ILE A 22 4.37 5.29 9.23
CA ILE A 22 4.69 4.44 8.06
C ILE A 22 3.46 4.33 7.14
N THR A 23 2.27 4.10 7.71
CA THR A 23 1.02 4.04 6.94
C THR A 23 0.77 5.36 6.21
N LEU A 24 0.91 6.48 6.89
CA LEU A 24 0.70 7.81 6.31
C LEU A 24 1.71 8.07 5.18
N LEU A 25 2.99 7.78 5.39
CA LEU A 25 4.01 7.87 4.33
C LEU A 25 3.66 7.01 3.12
N THR A 26 3.15 5.79 3.33
CA THR A 26 2.77 4.88 2.25
C THR A 26 1.60 5.43 1.41
N ILE A 27 0.62 6.06 2.07
CA ILE A 27 -0.52 6.69 1.39
C ILE A 27 -0.08 7.95 0.63
N PHE A 28 0.86 8.73 1.16
CA PHE A 28 1.33 9.96 0.53
C PHE A 28 2.36 9.73 -0.60
N LEU A 29 3.07 8.60 -0.59
CA LEU A 29 4.12 8.27 -1.56
C LEU A 29 3.72 8.39 -3.05
N PRO A 30 2.54 7.89 -3.49
CA PRO A 30 2.11 7.94 -4.89
C PRO A 30 1.89 9.35 -5.45
N PHE A 31 1.66 10.33 -4.56
CA PHE A 31 1.47 11.74 -4.91
C PHE A 31 2.80 12.46 -5.17
N VAL A 32 3.88 12.00 -4.55
CA VAL A 32 5.20 12.63 -4.64
C VAL A 32 6.09 11.92 -5.67
N LEU A 33 5.98 10.58 -5.76
CA LEU A 33 6.86 9.78 -6.62
C LEU A 33 6.25 9.50 -8.00
N PRO A 34 7.06 9.53 -9.07
CA PRO A 34 6.67 9.06 -10.40
C PRO A 34 6.33 7.57 -10.39
N GLU A 35 5.44 7.15 -11.29
CA GLU A 35 5.02 5.74 -11.43
C GLU A 35 6.21 4.83 -11.74
N SER A 36 7.07 5.29 -12.64
CA SER A 36 8.27 4.57 -13.08
C SER A 36 9.22 4.26 -11.93
N THR A 37 9.32 5.14 -10.93
CA THR A 37 10.14 4.90 -9.74
C THR A 37 9.50 3.82 -8.87
N ILE A 38 8.19 3.89 -8.65
CA ILE A 38 7.46 2.90 -7.84
C ILE A 38 7.48 1.52 -8.50
N SER A 39 7.30 1.44 -9.81
CA SER A 39 7.37 0.18 -10.56
C SER A 39 8.76 -0.45 -10.53
N ARG A 40 9.84 0.32 -10.43
CA ARG A 40 11.21 -0.22 -10.33
C ARG A 40 11.55 -0.82 -8.97
N ILE A 41 10.98 -0.26 -7.90
CA ILE A 41 11.20 -0.76 -6.53
C ILE A 41 10.20 -1.86 -6.16
N THR A 42 9.07 -1.94 -6.86
CA THR A 42 8.06 -2.97 -6.64
C THR A 42 8.53 -4.28 -7.28
N PRO A 43 8.65 -5.38 -6.52
CA PRO A 43 9.05 -6.65 -7.10
C PRO A 43 8.01 -7.17 -8.08
N ASP A 44 8.47 -7.94 -9.06
CA ASP A 44 7.58 -8.68 -9.95
C ASP A 44 6.74 -9.71 -9.17
N CYS A 45 5.49 -9.88 -9.58
CA CYS A 45 4.61 -10.88 -8.97
C CYS A 45 5.12 -12.29 -9.29
N GLU A 46 5.54 -13.03 -8.25
CA GLU A 46 6.07 -14.40 -8.39
C GLU A 46 5.13 -15.32 -9.17
N TRP A 47 3.82 -15.21 -8.93
CA TRP A 47 2.82 -16.00 -9.64
C TRP A 47 2.84 -15.74 -11.15
N LYS A 48 2.97 -14.46 -11.54
CA LYS A 48 3.04 -14.06 -12.95
C LYS A 48 4.34 -14.58 -13.59
N VAL A 49 5.45 -14.51 -12.86
CA VAL A 49 6.76 -15.01 -13.33
C VAL A 49 6.73 -16.52 -13.53
N LYS A 50 6.22 -17.27 -12.55
CA LYS A 50 6.26 -18.73 -12.52
C LYS A 50 5.22 -19.40 -13.39
N TYR A 51 3.99 -18.88 -13.40
CA TYR A 51 2.86 -19.52 -14.08
C TYR A 51 2.42 -18.79 -15.35
N GLN A 52 3.03 -17.64 -15.68
CA GLN A 52 2.68 -16.82 -16.85
C GLN A 52 1.18 -16.46 -16.91
N LYS A 53 0.53 -16.39 -15.74
CA LYS A 53 -0.90 -16.08 -15.59
C LYS A 53 -1.07 -14.92 -14.60
N SER A 54 -2.07 -14.08 -14.84
CA SER A 54 -2.50 -13.08 -13.87
C SER A 54 -3.25 -13.75 -12.71
N CYS A 55 -2.90 -13.39 -11.47
CA CYS A 55 -3.68 -13.74 -10.28
C CYS A 55 -4.69 -12.63 -9.94
N ALA A 56 -5.62 -12.89 -9.02
CA ALA A 56 -6.61 -11.90 -8.60
C ALA A 56 -6.00 -10.61 -8.01
N LEU A 57 -4.75 -10.68 -7.53
CA LEU A 57 -4.02 -9.55 -6.93
C LEU A 57 -2.95 -8.95 -7.88
N CYS A 58 -2.79 -9.49 -9.09
CA CYS A 58 -1.89 -8.89 -10.07
C CYS A 58 -2.35 -7.47 -10.37
N GLY A 59 -1.39 -6.53 -10.45
CA GLY A 59 -1.70 -5.13 -10.72
C GLY A 59 -2.34 -4.37 -9.56
N MET A 60 -2.37 -4.92 -8.33
CA MET A 60 -2.88 -4.20 -7.16
C MET A 60 -2.06 -2.95 -6.85
N THR A 61 -0.73 -3.04 -6.87
CA THR A 61 0.14 -1.88 -6.58
C THR A 61 -0.04 -0.78 -7.62
N SER A 62 -0.04 -1.12 -8.92
CA SER A 62 -0.31 -0.15 -9.99
C SER A 62 -1.73 0.39 -9.90
N GLY A 63 -2.70 -0.47 -9.62
CA GLY A 63 -4.09 -0.08 -9.39
C GLY A 63 -4.24 0.94 -8.25
N PHE A 64 -3.59 0.72 -7.11
CA PHE A 64 -3.55 1.67 -5.99
C PHE A 64 -2.96 3.02 -6.41
N ILE A 65 -1.85 3.02 -7.15
CA ILE A 65 -1.22 4.25 -7.66
C ILE A 65 -2.15 5.02 -8.59
N HIS A 66 -2.82 4.33 -9.52
CA HIS A 66 -3.79 4.96 -10.42
C HIS A 66 -4.99 5.52 -9.64
N VAL A 67 -5.53 4.81 -8.64
CA VAL A 67 -6.61 5.35 -7.80
C VAL A 67 -6.13 6.59 -7.03
N ALA A 68 -4.96 6.53 -6.42
CA ALA A 68 -4.38 7.67 -5.67
C ALA A 68 -4.23 8.92 -6.55
N ARG A 69 -4.03 8.75 -7.86
CA ARG A 69 -3.94 9.85 -8.84
C ARG A 69 -5.26 10.24 -9.51
N GLY A 70 -6.38 9.65 -9.10
CA GLY A 70 -7.70 9.90 -9.69
C GLY A 70 -7.93 9.21 -11.05
N GLU A 71 -7.05 8.30 -11.47
CA GLU A 71 -7.11 7.58 -12.75
C GLU A 71 -7.93 6.28 -12.64
N PHE A 72 -9.19 6.36 -12.20
CA PHE A 72 -10.02 5.18 -11.90
C PHE A 72 -10.20 4.18 -13.07
N SER A 73 -10.21 4.68 -14.31
CA SER A 73 -10.27 3.82 -15.50
C SER A 73 -9.00 2.97 -15.66
N ARG A 74 -7.82 3.56 -15.44
CA ARG A 74 -6.54 2.83 -15.50
C ARG A 74 -6.35 1.93 -14.30
N ALA A 75 -6.86 2.34 -13.13
CA ALA A 75 -6.88 1.49 -11.95
C ALA A 75 -7.66 0.20 -12.21
N SER A 76 -8.87 0.32 -12.77
CA SER A 76 -9.73 -0.82 -13.10
C SER A 76 -9.12 -1.73 -14.18
N ALA A 77 -8.36 -1.15 -15.12
CA ALA A 77 -7.61 -1.89 -16.14
C ALA A 77 -6.41 -2.65 -15.55
N SER A 78 -5.75 -2.08 -14.52
CA SER A 78 -4.66 -2.73 -13.80
C SER A 78 -5.17 -3.86 -12.90
N ASN A 79 -6.23 -3.62 -12.15
CA ASN A 79 -6.92 -4.61 -11.35
C ASN A 79 -8.36 -4.15 -11.08
N ARG A 80 -9.34 -4.99 -11.46
CA ARG A 80 -10.77 -4.67 -11.36
C ARG A 80 -11.23 -4.35 -9.94
N PHE A 81 -10.55 -4.88 -8.91
CA PHE A 81 -10.90 -4.69 -7.51
C PHE A 81 -10.19 -3.49 -6.85
N SER A 82 -9.22 -2.86 -7.51
CA SER A 82 -8.46 -1.75 -6.94
C SER A 82 -9.31 -0.56 -6.47
N PRO A 83 -10.32 -0.07 -7.23
CA PRO A 83 -11.15 1.04 -6.77
C PRO A 83 -11.93 0.70 -5.49
N PHE A 84 -12.42 -0.54 -5.40
CA PHE A 84 -13.16 -1.02 -4.24
C PHE A 84 -12.24 -1.13 -3.03
N LEU A 85 -11.08 -1.78 -3.17
CA LEU A 85 -10.11 -1.94 -2.08
C LEU A 85 -9.58 -0.61 -1.55
N PHE A 86 -9.38 0.38 -2.44
CA PHE A 86 -9.01 1.72 -2.01
C PHE A 86 -10.10 2.38 -1.15
N ALA A 87 -11.37 2.14 -1.45
CA ALA A 87 -12.47 2.69 -0.65
C ALA A 87 -12.61 2.08 0.76
N PHE A 88 -11.99 0.92 1.02
CA PHE A 88 -11.93 0.32 2.36
C PHE A 88 -10.76 0.82 3.21
N PHE A 89 -9.83 1.56 2.61
CA PHE A 89 -8.68 2.17 3.27
C PHE A 89 -8.96 3.64 3.60
#